data_AF-A0A944C6N5-F1
#
_entry.id   AF-A0A944C6N5-F1
#
_cell.length_a   1.000
_cell.length_b   1.000
_cell.length_c   1.000
_cell.angle_alpha   90.00
_cell.angle_beta   90.00
_cell.angle_gamma   90.00
#
_symmetry.space_group_name_H-M   'P 1'
#
loop_
_entity.id
_entity.type
_entity.pdbx_description
1 polymer ?
#
loop_
_entity_poly.entity_id
_entity_poly.type
_entity_poly.pdbx_seq_one_letter_code
_entity_poly.pdbx_strand_id
1 'polypeptide(L)'
;MIKKIISVILAAVLLLGIADISAFAQGNPFGFLSDCNNTGIEVSAASAILIEADTGTVLFSKNEKEHRQIASTTKIMTALLTLEAGDIDRQFTVDSTAIKVEGTSMGLREGDIVTRRALCYGMLLPSGNDAANAAAVNISGSKSNFAELMNKRAKQLGMSDTNFVTPSGLDAEGQYSCAYDLALLTREALNNKDFADICCLSTAKISFGSPPYDRWLVNSNKLLTSYEGCIGVKTGFTDSARRTLVSAAQRDGITLIAVTLNAPNDWQDHTKLLDYGFSKVSMSDTSYETSMLKLPVISSDKEYVGIECETIKLPLCEEQKDKLCAQVILPKFVYAHITAGEQLGEVRFSLNGNIIGTAKLLAAESCTAQEQNNDFFTVIYKFIASLLAW
;
A
#
# COMPACT_ATOMS: atom_id res chain seq x y z
N MET A 1 -16.27 21.62 17.99
CA MET A 1 -16.50 21.15 16.60
C MET A 1 -17.12 19.77 16.70
N ILE A 2 -18.39 19.62 16.32
CA ILE A 2 -19.04 18.31 16.22
C ILE A 2 -18.40 17.62 15.02
N LYS A 3 -17.57 16.59 15.26
CA LYS A 3 -17.06 15.75 14.18
C LYS A 3 -18.27 15.06 13.54
N LYS A 4 -18.58 15.42 12.29
CA LYS A 4 -19.63 14.75 11.53
C LYS A 4 -19.13 13.35 11.20
N ILE A 5 -19.72 12.34 11.83
CA ILE A 5 -19.53 10.94 11.45
C ILE A 5 -20.16 10.75 10.07
N ILE A 6 -19.43 10.15 9.14
CA ILE A 6 -19.98 9.78 7.83
C ILE A 6 -20.69 8.45 8.02
N SER A 7 -22.02 8.47 8.01
CA SER A 7 -22.87 7.27 8.00
C SER A 7 -23.23 6.92 6.56
N VAL A 8 -22.73 5.79 6.06
CA VAL A 8 -23.09 5.27 4.73
C VAL A 8 -24.43 4.53 4.80
N ILE A 9 -25.40 4.94 3.97
CA ILE A 9 -26.77 4.39 3.96
C ILE A 9 -26.98 3.36 2.83
N LEU A 10 -26.20 3.44 1.74
CA LEU A 10 -26.38 2.56 0.58
C LEU A 10 -25.64 1.23 0.76
N ALA A 11 -26.37 0.12 0.86
CA ALA A 11 -25.82 -1.22 1.02
C ALA A 11 -26.42 -2.22 0.04
N ALA A 12 -25.57 -3.07 -0.52
CA ALA A 12 -25.99 -4.37 -1.05
C ALA A 12 -25.76 -5.41 0.05
N VAL A 13 -26.84 -5.88 0.68
CA VAL A 13 -26.77 -6.96 1.66
C VAL A 13 -26.63 -8.28 0.91
N LEU A 14 -25.41 -8.83 0.85
CA LEU A 14 -25.15 -10.14 0.27
C LEU A 14 -25.15 -11.22 1.36
N LEU A 15 -26.25 -11.96 1.44
CA LEU A 15 -26.41 -13.16 2.28
C LEU A 15 -25.67 -14.35 1.63
N LEU A 16 -24.35 -14.39 1.75
CA LEU A 16 -23.56 -15.49 1.18
C LEU A 16 -23.52 -16.69 2.13
N GLY A 17 -24.02 -17.83 1.64
CA GLY A 17 -23.54 -19.13 2.12
C GLY A 17 -22.11 -19.34 1.65
N ILE A 18 -21.33 -20.10 2.42
CA ILE A 18 -19.93 -20.45 2.19
C ILE A 18 -19.67 -20.76 0.70
N ALA A 19 -19.20 -19.76 -0.04
CA ALA A 19 -18.78 -19.87 -1.42
C ALA A 19 -17.60 -18.91 -1.57
N ASP A 20 -16.50 -19.44 -2.11
CA ASP A 20 -15.21 -18.77 -2.28
C ASP A 20 -15.35 -17.33 -2.80
N ILE A 21 -15.09 -16.36 -1.92
CA ILE A 21 -14.94 -14.95 -2.27
C ILE A 21 -13.51 -14.76 -2.78
N SER A 22 -13.23 -15.28 -3.97
CA SER A 22 -11.95 -15.08 -4.66
C SER A 22 -12.18 -14.59 -6.08
N ALA A 23 -13.02 -13.56 -6.23
CA ALA A 23 -13.10 -12.77 -7.45
C ALA A 23 -13.71 -11.38 -7.17
N PHE A 24 -13.08 -10.57 -6.31
CA PHE A 24 -13.08 -9.14 -6.62
C PHE A 24 -12.18 -9.01 -7.83
N ALA A 25 -12.76 -8.67 -8.99
CA ALA A 25 -11.98 -8.22 -10.13
C ALA A 25 -10.99 -7.17 -9.61
N GLN A 26 -9.69 -7.37 -9.86
CA GLN A 26 -8.69 -6.35 -9.52
C GLN A 26 -9.06 -5.10 -10.31
N GLY A 27 -9.81 -4.20 -9.67
CA GLY A 27 -10.15 -2.91 -10.20
C GLY A 27 -8.87 -2.13 -10.47
N ASN A 28 -9.00 -1.04 -11.21
CA ASN A 28 -7.91 -0.08 -11.34
C ASN A 28 -7.42 0.28 -9.92
N PRO A 29 -6.15 0.02 -9.54
CA PRO A 29 -5.68 0.23 -8.17
C PRO A 29 -5.72 1.69 -7.74
N PHE A 30 -5.90 2.61 -8.70
CA PHE A 30 -6.03 4.04 -8.47
C PHE A 30 -7.39 4.59 -8.93
N GLY A 31 -7.96 5.46 -8.09
CA GLY A 31 -9.17 6.23 -8.37
C GLY A 31 -8.84 7.71 -8.56
N PHE A 32 -9.27 8.31 -9.66
CA PHE A 32 -8.94 9.72 -9.97
C PHE A 32 -10.03 10.65 -9.44
N LEU A 33 -9.63 11.74 -8.78
CA LEU A 33 -10.54 12.87 -8.51
C LEU A 33 -10.91 13.57 -9.82
N SER A 34 -12.08 14.22 -9.87
CA SER A 34 -12.60 14.80 -11.12
C SER A 34 -11.65 15.82 -11.74
N ASP A 35 -10.97 16.60 -10.90
CA ASP A 35 -10.16 17.75 -11.33
C ASP A 35 -8.66 17.49 -11.20
N CYS A 36 -8.22 16.23 -11.06
CA CYS A 36 -6.82 15.88 -10.81
C CYS A 36 -5.85 16.35 -11.90
N ASN A 37 -6.31 16.58 -13.13
CA ASN A 37 -5.53 17.12 -14.24
C ASN A 37 -5.71 18.64 -14.46
N ASN A 38 -6.56 19.30 -13.67
CA ASN A 38 -6.89 20.72 -13.77
C ASN A 38 -6.98 21.39 -12.39
N THR A 39 -6.01 21.09 -11.53
CA THR A 39 -5.98 21.56 -10.13
C THR A 39 -5.55 23.03 -9.97
N GLY A 40 -5.00 23.64 -11.02
CA GLY A 40 -4.31 24.93 -10.98
C GLY A 40 -2.89 24.87 -10.39
N ILE A 41 -2.41 23.69 -9.98
CA ILE A 41 -1.03 23.48 -9.54
C ILE A 41 -0.11 23.33 -10.76
N GLU A 42 0.87 24.21 -10.84
CA GLU A 42 1.90 24.18 -11.88
C GLU A 42 3.21 23.56 -11.37
N VAL A 43 3.64 22.51 -12.07
CA VAL A 43 4.91 21.80 -11.84
C VAL A 43 5.80 21.85 -13.08
N SER A 44 7.10 21.97 -12.84
CA SER A 44 8.12 21.96 -13.91
C SER A 44 8.30 20.59 -14.58
N ALA A 45 7.87 19.53 -13.91
CA ALA A 45 7.92 18.15 -14.39
C ALA A 45 7.21 17.95 -15.75
N ALA A 46 7.81 17.12 -16.61
CA ALA A 46 7.19 16.70 -17.87
C ALA A 46 6.08 15.65 -17.63
N SER A 47 6.26 14.76 -16.65
CA SER A 47 5.21 13.89 -16.10
C SER A 47 5.21 13.93 -14.59
N ALA A 48 4.04 13.87 -13.98
CA ALA A 48 3.88 13.85 -12.53
C ALA A 48 2.58 13.17 -12.09
N ILE A 49 2.59 12.62 -10.88
CA ILE A 49 1.40 12.12 -10.19
C ILE A 49 1.54 12.36 -8.68
N LEU A 50 0.42 12.63 -8.01
CA LEU A 50 0.30 12.65 -6.56
C LEU A 50 -0.86 11.73 -6.15
N ILE A 51 -0.60 10.81 -5.24
CA ILE A 51 -1.60 9.90 -4.71
C ILE A 51 -1.67 9.94 -3.18
N GLU A 52 -2.84 9.63 -2.65
CA GLU A 52 -3.01 9.13 -1.27
C GLU A 52 -2.79 7.61 -1.28
N ALA A 53 -1.91 7.12 -0.41
CA ALA A 53 -1.36 5.77 -0.50
C ALA A 53 -2.35 4.67 -0.09
N ASP A 54 -3.16 4.88 0.95
CA ASP A 54 -4.02 3.83 1.51
C ASP A 54 -5.21 3.53 0.60
N THR A 55 -5.83 4.57 0.06
CA THR A 55 -6.99 4.48 -0.85
C THR A 55 -6.60 4.34 -2.31
N GLY A 56 -5.37 4.71 -2.67
CA GLY A 56 -4.93 4.83 -4.07
C GLY A 56 -5.56 6.01 -4.81
N THR A 57 -6.02 7.03 -4.10
CA THR A 57 -6.68 8.17 -4.74
C THR A 57 -5.65 9.06 -5.43
N VAL A 58 -5.83 9.32 -6.73
CA VAL A 58 -5.03 10.27 -7.50
C VAL A 58 -5.56 11.67 -7.29
N LEU A 59 -4.77 12.48 -6.62
CA LEU A 59 -5.07 13.87 -6.26
C LEU A 59 -4.61 14.85 -7.34
N PHE A 60 -3.52 14.51 -8.04
CA PHE A 60 -2.97 15.26 -9.15
C PHE A 60 -2.37 14.32 -10.20
N SER A 61 -2.56 14.61 -11.48
CA SER A 61 -1.88 13.92 -12.58
C SER A 61 -1.50 14.87 -13.72
N LYS A 62 -0.36 14.58 -14.35
CA LYS A 62 0.13 15.24 -15.56
C LYS A 62 0.91 14.21 -16.38
N ASN A 63 0.42 13.82 -17.55
CA ASN A 63 1.06 12.84 -18.43
C ASN A 63 1.54 11.58 -17.67
N GLU A 64 0.73 11.09 -16.73
CA GLU A 64 1.18 10.16 -15.69
C GLU A 64 1.55 8.79 -16.25
N LYS A 65 1.01 8.41 -17.41
CA LYS A 65 1.30 7.17 -18.14
C LYS A 65 2.30 7.34 -19.29
N GLU A 66 2.83 8.54 -19.52
CA GLU A 66 3.80 8.77 -20.59
C GLU A 66 5.14 8.09 -20.25
N HIS A 67 5.67 7.29 -21.18
CA HIS A 67 6.92 6.56 -21.00
C HIS A 67 8.09 7.52 -20.95
N ARG A 68 8.91 7.40 -19.91
CA ARG A 68 10.12 8.21 -19.71
C ARG A 68 11.25 7.37 -19.16
N GLN A 69 12.47 7.87 -19.38
CA GLN A 69 13.63 7.41 -18.61
C GLN A 69 13.44 7.82 -17.14
N ILE A 70 13.72 6.89 -16.23
CA ILE A 70 13.45 7.08 -14.81
C ILE A 70 14.73 7.15 -13.94
N ALA A 71 15.90 6.92 -14.56
CA ALA A 71 17.19 6.92 -13.87
C ALA A 71 17.14 6.04 -12.60
N SER A 72 17.78 6.50 -11.51
CA SER A 72 17.93 5.73 -10.28
C SER A 72 16.65 5.46 -9.49
N THR A 73 15.47 5.98 -9.86
CA THR A 73 14.21 5.54 -9.23
C THR A 73 13.89 4.07 -9.56
N THR A 74 14.53 3.50 -10.58
CA THR A 74 14.61 2.04 -10.83
C THR A 74 15.02 1.24 -9.58
N LYS A 75 15.90 1.81 -8.75
CA LYS A 75 16.39 1.12 -7.54
C LYS A 75 15.31 0.89 -6.47
N ILE A 76 14.12 1.49 -6.60
CA ILE A 76 12.97 1.15 -5.76
C ILE A 76 12.60 -0.33 -5.97
N MET A 77 12.48 -0.77 -7.23
CA MET A 77 12.18 -2.17 -7.58
C MET A 77 13.31 -3.10 -7.13
N THR A 78 14.56 -2.71 -7.40
CA THR A 78 15.72 -3.52 -7.02
C THR A 78 15.84 -3.69 -5.51
N ALA A 79 15.65 -2.63 -4.73
CA ALA A 79 15.68 -2.71 -3.27
C ALA A 79 14.51 -3.54 -2.73
N LEU A 80 13.30 -3.36 -3.25
CA LEU A 80 12.14 -4.17 -2.86
C LEU A 80 12.39 -5.66 -3.07
N LEU A 81 12.79 -6.06 -4.28
CA LEU A 81 13.10 -7.46 -4.59
C LEU A 81 14.28 -8.00 -3.76
N THR A 82 15.25 -7.15 -3.43
CA THR A 82 16.38 -7.53 -2.57
C THR A 82 15.93 -7.86 -1.15
N LEU A 83 14.97 -7.10 -0.63
CA LEU A 83 14.40 -7.32 0.70
C LEU A 83 13.43 -8.51 0.71
N GLU A 84 12.70 -8.75 -0.39
CA GLU A 84 11.78 -9.89 -0.54
C GLU A 84 12.51 -11.24 -0.77
N ALA A 85 13.78 -11.22 -1.22
CA ALA A 85 14.54 -12.42 -1.55
C ALA A 85 14.94 -13.30 -0.33
N GLY A 86 14.62 -12.88 0.89
CA GLY A 86 14.95 -13.58 2.13
C GLY A 86 16.44 -13.47 2.52
N ASP A 87 16.79 -14.02 3.69
CA ASP A 87 18.15 -14.06 4.24
C ASP A 87 18.90 -12.71 4.16
N ILE A 88 18.21 -11.60 4.45
CA ILE A 88 18.72 -10.26 4.13
C ILE A 88 19.98 -9.86 4.92
N ASP A 89 20.23 -10.54 6.04
CA ASP A 89 21.42 -10.37 6.90
C ASP A 89 22.51 -11.43 6.68
N ARG A 90 22.30 -12.37 5.75
CA ARG A 90 23.31 -13.35 5.38
C ARG A 90 24.46 -12.66 4.65
N GLN A 91 25.68 -12.93 5.12
CA GLN A 91 26.89 -12.43 4.52
C GLN A 91 27.26 -13.19 3.24
N PHE A 92 27.74 -12.46 2.24
CA PHE A 92 28.32 -13.01 1.03
C PHE A 92 29.40 -12.09 0.47
N THR A 93 30.34 -12.67 -0.28
CA THR A 93 31.36 -11.91 -1.01
C THR A 93 30.78 -11.32 -2.28
N VAL A 94 31.01 -10.02 -2.51
CA VAL A 94 30.55 -9.36 -3.74
C VAL A 94 31.24 -9.91 -4.98
N ASP A 95 30.50 -9.98 -6.08
CA ASP A 95 31.09 -10.27 -7.39
C ASP A 95 31.89 -9.06 -7.89
N SER A 96 33.19 -9.24 -8.14
CA SER A 96 34.11 -8.17 -8.55
C SER A 96 33.72 -7.52 -9.89
N THR A 97 33.02 -8.25 -10.77
CA THR A 97 32.57 -7.72 -12.06
C THR A 97 31.30 -6.89 -11.88
N ALA A 98 30.40 -7.30 -10.98
CA ALA A 98 29.16 -6.59 -10.70
C ALA A 98 29.39 -5.17 -10.16
N ILE A 99 30.43 -4.99 -9.33
CA ILE A 99 30.75 -3.71 -8.69
C ILE A 99 31.55 -2.75 -9.60
N LYS A 100 32.11 -3.23 -10.72
CA LYS A 100 32.82 -2.40 -11.71
C LYS A 100 31.80 -1.70 -12.62
N VAL A 101 31.22 -0.62 -12.10
CA VAL A 101 30.17 0.15 -12.77
C VAL A 101 30.38 1.64 -12.56
N GLU A 102 29.97 2.45 -13.54
CA GLU A 102 30.01 3.91 -13.45
C GLU A 102 28.90 4.48 -12.56
N GLY A 103 28.98 5.79 -12.31
CA GLY A 103 27.99 6.54 -11.53
C GLY A 103 28.22 6.44 -10.03
N THR A 104 27.15 6.68 -9.26
CA THR A 104 27.24 6.71 -7.80
C THR A 104 27.48 5.31 -7.24
N SER A 105 28.18 5.23 -6.11
CA SER A 105 28.61 3.97 -5.50
C SER A 105 28.48 4.06 -3.98
N MET A 106 28.21 2.92 -3.32
CA MET A 106 28.31 2.81 -1.85
C MET A 106 29.74 2.57 -1.37
N GLY A 107 30.67 2.33 -2.31
CA GLY A 107 32.10 2.17 -2.10
C GLY A 107 32.55 0.73 -1.94
N LEU A 108 31.86 -0.24 -2.57
CA LEU A 108 32.25 -1.65 -2.54
C LEU A 108 33.61 -1.87 -3.22
N ARG A 109 34.39 -2.79 -2.67
CA ARG A 109 35.70 -3.22 -3.18
C ARG A 109 35.69 -4.71 -3.47
N GLU A 110 36.60 -5.12 -4.35
CA GLU A 110 36.84 -6.53 -4.64
C GLU A 110 37.19 -7.30 -3.35
N GLY A 111 36.49 -8.41 -3.14
CA GLY A 111 36.63 -9.24 -1.93
C GLY A 111 35.81 -8.78 -0.73
N ASP A 112 35.06 -7.67 -0.82
CA ASP A 112 34.22 -7.22 0.28
C ASP A 112 33.11 -8.22 0.60
N ILE A 113 32.88 -8.44 1.89
CA ILE A 113 31.77 -9.23 2.43
C ILE A 113 30.67 -8.29 2.87
N VAL A 114 29.47 -8.47 2.34
CA VAL A 114 28.30 -7.61 2.60
C VAL A 114 27.05 -8.44 2.87
N THR A 115 25.98 -7.76 3.31
CA THR A 115 24.63 -8.34 3.41
C THR A 115 23.70 -7.64 2.41
N ARG A 116 22.58 -8.29 2.04
CA ARG A 116 21.55 -7.69 1.18
C ARG A 116 20.95 -6.43 1.82
N ARG A 117 20.81 -6.42 3.16
CA ARG A 117 20.42 -5.23 3.91
C ARG A 117 21.40 -4.08 3.68
N ALA A 118 22.71 -4.32 3.80
CA ALA A 118 23.73 -3.31 3.55
C ALA A 118 23.69 -2.78 2.10
N LEU A 119 23.42 -3.67 1.13
CA LEU A 119 23.21 -3.25 -0.27
C LEU A 119 21.97 -2.36 -0.42
N CYS A 120 20.88 -2.62 0.31
CA CYS A 120 19.70 -1.76 0.29
C CYS A 120 19.99 -0.36 0.85
N TYR A 121 20.78 -0.25 1.93
CA TYR A 121 21.29 1.04 2.39
C TYR A 121 22.10 1.75 1.28
N GLY A 122 22.99 1.01 0.60
CA GLY A 122 23.76 1.52 -0.53
C GLY A 122 22.91 2.00 -1.71
N MET A 123 21.80 1.30 -2.01
CA MET A 123 20.89 1.68 -3.09
C MET A 123 20.00 2.88 -2.74
N LEU A 124 19.45 2.91 -1.52
CA LEU A 124 18.41 3.88 -1.16
C LEU A 124 18.98 5.22 -0.69
N LEU A 125 20.15 5.23 -0.03
CA LEU A 125 20.75 6.48 0.46
C LEU A 125 21.60 7.18 -0.62
N PRO A 126 22.81 6.68 -0.94
CA PRO A 126 23.70 7.35 -1.90
C PRO A 126 23.41 6.97 -3.34
N SER A 127 22.44 6.08 -3.62
CA SER A 127 22.11 5.64 -4.99
C SER A 127 23.18 4.75 -5.65
N GLY A 128 23.88 3.92 -4.88
CA GLY A 128 24.97 3.06 -5.35
C GLY A 128 24.57 2.08 -6.45
N ASN A 129 25.20 2.21 -7.62
CA ASN A 129 25.04 1.31 -8.76
C ASN A 129 25.75 -0.03 -8.53
N ASP A 130 26.89 0.00 -7.85
CA ASP A 130 27.64 -1.16 -7.37
C ASP A 130 26.75 -2.05 -6.48
N ALA A 131 26.01 -1.42 -5.56
CA ALA A 131 25.07 -2.11 -4.67
C ALA A 131 23.93 -2.78 -5.45
N ALA A 132 23.33 -2.07 -6.41
CA ALA A 132 22.25 -2.58 -7.23
C ALA A 132 22.69 -3.78 -8.10
N ASN A 133 23.86 -3.68 -8.74
CA ASN A 133 24.41 -4.77 -9.54
C ASN A 133 24.81 -5.98 -8.68
N ALA A 134 25.43 -5.75 -7.52
CA ALA A 134 25.82 -6.82 -6.60
C ALA A 134 24.59 -7.57 -6.07
N ALA A 135 23.51 -6.84 -5.75
CA ALA A 135 22.25 -7.45 -5.34
C ALA A 135 21.64 -8.30 -6.47
N ALA A 136 21.60 -7.75 -7.69
CA ALA A 136 21.09 -8.46 -8.87
C ALA A 136 21.83 -9.77 -9.14
N VAL A 137 23.17 -9.75 -9.13
CA VAL A 137 23.99 -10.96 -9.34
C VAL A 137 23.84 -11.94 -8.18
N ASN A 138 23.79 -11.47 -6.94
CA ASN A 138 23.59 -12.34 -5.78
C ASN A 138 22.24 -13.07 -5.81
N ILE A 139 21.18 -12.43 -6.31
CA ILE A 139 19.82 -12.99 -6.29
C ILE A 139 19.54 -13.86 -7.51
N SER A 140 19.97 -13.42 -8.70
CA SER A 140 19.57 -14.05 -9.97
C SER A 140 20.74 -14.59 -10.79
N GLY A 141 21.96 -14.54 -10.25
CA GLY A 141 23.19 -14.98 -10.92
C GLY A 141 23.70 -14.04 -12.02
N SER A 142 22.83 -13.18 -12.58
CA SER A 142 23.19 -12.18 -13.59
C SER A 142 22.26 -10.97 -13.54
N LYS A 143 22.71 -9.84 -14.08
CA LYS A 143 21.87 -8.63 -14.21
C LYS A 143 20.68 -8.84 -15.16
N SER A 144 20.86 -9.64 -16.21
CA SER A 144 19.80 -9.95 -17.18
C SER A 144 18.68 -10.75 -16.54
N ASN A 145 19.01 -11.82 -15.82
CA ASN A 145 18.03 -12.64 -15.11
C ASN A 145 17.31 -11.82 -14.03
N PHE A 146 18.02 -10.88 -13.39
CA PHE A 146 17.39 -9.98 -12.44
C PHE A 146 16.41 -9.00 -13.11
N ALA A 147 16.73 -8.48 -14.31
CA ALA A 147 15.80 -7.65 -15.08
C ALA A 147 14.52 -8.42 -15.45
N GLU A 148 14.62 -9.72 -15.79
CA GLU A 148 13.44 -10.57 -15.99
C GLU A 148 12.59 -10.68 -14.70
N LEU A 149 13.24 -10.82 -13.54
CA LEU A 149 12.55 -10.82 -12.24
C LEU A 149 11.87 -9.47 -11.96
N MET A 150 12.53 -8.35 -12.24
CA MET A 150 11.97 -7.00 -12.11
C MET A 150 10.72 -6.83 -12.97
N ASN A 151 10.75 -7.26 -14.23
CA ASN A 151 9.62 -7.18 -15.15
C ASN A 151 8.48 -8.14 -14.77
N LYS A 152 8.81 -9.32 -14.23
CA LYS A 152 7.80 -10.23 -13.66
C LYS A 152 7.08 -9.57 -12.48
N ARG A 153 7.81 -8.92 -11.58
CA ARG A 153 7.23 -8.18 -10.44
C ARG A 153 6.41 -6.98 -10.93
N ALA A 154 6.89 -6.23 -11.90
CA ALA A 154 6.16 -5.12 -12.52
C ALA A 154 4.78 -5.58 -13.04
N LYS A 155 4.73 -6.70 -13.77
CA LYS A 155 3.47 -7.29 -14.25
C LYS A 155 2.53 -7.69 -13.11
N GLN A 156 3.06 -8.26 -12.03
CA GLN A 156 2.25 -8.63 -10.85
C GLN A 156 1.64 -7.41 -10.15
N LEU A 157 2.33 -6.27 -10.20
CA LEU A 157 1.86 -5.00 -9.62
C LEU A 157 0.96 -4.20 -10.57
N GLY A 158 0.73 -4.68 -11.79
CA GLY A 158 -0.07 -3.98 -12.79
C GLY A 158 0.65 -2.79 -13.42
N MET A 159 1.99 -2.74 -13.36
CA MET A 159 2.82 -1.70 -14.00
C MET A 159 2.90 -1.95 -15.51
N SER A 160 1.86 -1.55 -16.24
CA SER A 160 1.70 -1.84 -17.68
C SER A 160 2.61 -1.03 -18.59
N ASP A 161 3.15 0.08 -18.08
CA ASP A 161 3.88 1.10 -18.82
C ASP A 161 5.35 1.16 -18.35
N THR A 162 5.91 -0.02 -18.03
CA THR A 162 7.26 -0.18 -17.48
C THR A 162 8.01 -1.34 -18.13
N ASN A 163 9.29 -1.11 -18.44
CA ASN A 163 10.26 -2.14 -18.79
C ASN A 163 11.62 -1.83 -18.15
N PHE A 164 12.11 -2.76 -17.32
CA PHE A 164 13.42 -2.70 -16.69
C PHE A 164 14.45 -3.47 -17.51
N VAL A 165 15.65 -2.88 -17.66
CA VAL A 165 16.79 -3.48 -18.37
C VAL A 165 18.02 -3.57 -17.48
N THR A 166 18.23 -2.57 -16.62
CA THR A 166 19.31 -2.54 -15.63
C THR A 166 18.74 -2.49 -14.21
N PRO A 167 19.43 -3.05 -13.21
CA PRO A 167 19.01 -2.93 -11.82
C PRO A 167 19.28 -1.53 -11.24
N SER A 168 20.17 -0.75 -11.86
CA SER A 168 20.57 0.56 -11.33
C SER A 168 19.76 1.71 -11.92
N GLY A 169 19.16 1.53 -13.09
CA GLY A 169 18.57 2.61 -13.86
C GLY A 169 19.60 3.45 -14.63
N LEU A 170 20.80 2.91 -14.87
CA LEU A 170 21.69 3.45 -15.91
C LEU A 170 21.00 3.34 -17.27
N ASP A 171 21.32 4.28 -18.15
CA ASP A 171 20.68 4.37 -19.47
C ASP A 171 20.92 3.08 -20.26
N ALA A 172 19.83 2.48 -20.73
CA ALA A 172 19.84 1.27 -21.54
C ALA A 172 18.67 1.31 -22.52
N GLU A 173 18.91 0.79 -23.73
CA GLU A 173 17.89 0.75 -24.77
C GLU A 173 16.67 -0.05 -24.29
N GLY A 174 15.48 0.50 -24.51
CA GLY A 174 14.22 -0.11 -24.09
C GLY A 174 13.89 0.01 -22.60
N GLN A 175 14.75 0.63 -21.77
CA GLN A 175 14.39 0.89 -20.36
C GLN A 175 13.44 2.08 -20.26
N TYR A 176 12.31 1.93 -19.58
CA TYR A 176 11.37 3.03 -19.32
C TYR A 176 10.40 2.68 -18.18
N SER A 177 9.74 3.70 -17.66
CA SER A 177 8.53 3.56 -16.83
C SER A 177 7.68 4.83 -17.01
N CYS A 178 6.67 5.02 -16.17
CA CYS A 178 5.86 6.22 -16.11
C CYS A 178 5.63 6.65 -14.64
N ALA A 179 5.09 7.84 -14.43
CA ALA A 179 4.87 8.36 -13.08
C ALA A 179 3.83 7.51 -12.31
N TYR A 180 2.80 7.03 -13.01
CA TYR A 180 1.76 6.16 -12.49
C TYR A 180 2.32 4.83 -11.96
N ASP A 181 3.12 4.14 -12.76
CA ASP A 181 3.71 2.85 -12.39
C ASP A 181 4.70 2.98 -11.23
N LEU A 182 5.49 4.06 -11.20
CA LEU A 182 6.36 4.35 -10.07
C LEU A 182 5.58 4.62 -8.78
N ALA A 183 4.39 5.24 -8.86
CA ALA A 183 3.54 5.42 -7.69
C ALA A 183 2.99 4.08 -7.17
N LEU A 184 2.59 3.17 -8.07
CA LEU A 184 2.19 1.79 -7.71
C LEU A 184 3.32 1.05 -7.02
N LEU A 185 4.50 1.05 -7.64
CA LEU A 185 5.70 0.40 -7.10
C LEU A 185 6.06 0.96 -5.71
N THR A 186 5.97 2.27 -5.54
CA THR A 186 6.33 2.92 -4.28
C THR A 186 5.33 2.61 -3.18
N ARG A 187 4.03 2.60 -3.50
CA ARG A 187 2.98 2.20 -2.57
C ARG A 187 3.19 0.77 -2.08
N GLU A 188 3.53 -0.16 -2.98
CA GLU A 188 3.89 -1.52 -2.60
C GLU A 188 5.18 -1.56 -1.76
N ALA A 189 6.24 -0.85 -2.19
CA ALA A 189 7.52 -0.89 -1.52
C ALA A 189 7.46 -0.37 -0.08
N LEU A 190 6.62 0.64 0.19
CA LEU A 190 6.42 1.17 1.55
C LEU A 190 5.70 0.21 2.50
N ASN A 191 5.00 -0.82 1.98
CA ASN A 191 4.45 -1.89 2.82
C ASN A 191 5.55 -2.81 3.37
N ASN A 192 6.74 -2.84 2.75
CA ASN A 192 7.89 -3.55 3.28
C ASN A 192 8.55 -2.71 4.38
N LYS A 193 8.48 -3.18 5.62
CA LYS A 193 9.00 -2.45 6.80
C LYS A 193 10.49 -2.12 6.67
N ASP A 194 11.32 -3.05 6.20
CA ASP A 194 12.75 -2.79 6.04
C ASP A 194 13.01 -1.71 4.97
N PHE A 195 12.23 -1.69 3.89
CA PHE A 195 12.33 -0.66 2.85
C PHE A 195 12.00 0.72 3.44
N ALA A 196 10.86 0.83 4.12
CA ALA A 196 10.38 2.06 4.74
C ALA A 196 11.36 2.59 5.81
N ASP A 197 11.88 1.69 6.66
CA ASP A 197 12.83 2.03 7.71
C ASP A 197 14.17 2.51 7.11
N ILE A 198 14.62 1.97 5.97
CA ILE A 198 15.87 2.40 5.32
C ILE A 198 15.68 3.72 4.56
N CYS A 199 14.63 3.87 3.75
CA CYS A 199 14.49 5.03 2.86
C CYS A 199 14.21 6.34 3.61
N CYS A 200 13.69 6.28 4.84
CA CYS A 200 13.43 7.45 5.67
C CYS A 200 14.70 8.00 6.37
N LEU A 201 15.83 7.30 6.31
CA LEU A 201 17.07 7.74 6.95
C LEU A 201 17.77 8.81 6.11
N SER A 202 18.14 9.93 6.75
CA SER A 202 18.97 10.97 6.13
C SER A 202 20.43 10.55 5.99
N THR A 203 20.92 9.74 6.93
CA THR A 203 22.27 9.14 6.92
C THR A 203 22.24 7.79 7.61
N ALA A 204 23.19 6.92 7.29
CA ALA A 204 23.42 5.67 8.01
C ALA A 204 24.90 5.34 8.07
N LYS A 205 25.36 4.83 9.21
CA LYS A 205 26.68 4.23 9.35
C LYS A 205 26.54 2.72 9.24
N ILE A 206 27.22 2.11 8.27
CA ILE A 206 27.21 0.66 8.04
C ILE A 206 28.64 0.11 8.10
N SER A 207 28.77 -1.17 8.47
CA SER A 207 30.05 -1.88 8.48
C SER A 207 29.99 -3.08 7.53
N PHE A 208 30.95 -3.18 6.63
CA PHE A 208 31.09 -4.27 5.67
C PHE A 208 32.53 -4.40 5.19
N GLY A 209 32.86 -5.43 4.39
CA GLY A 209 34.20 -5.65 3.85
C GLY A 209 34.95 -6.80 4.52
N SER A 210 36.17 -7.07 4.03
CA SER A 210 37.06 -8.12 4.55
C SER A 210 38.52 -7.64 4.60
N PRO A 211 39.04 -7.19 5.76
CA PRO A 211 38.36 -7.06 7.06
C PRO A 211 37.25 -5.98 7.05
N PRO A 212 36.25 -6.06 7.95
CA PRO A 212 35.17 -5.08 8.01
C PRO A 212 35.65 -3.66 8.28
N TYR A 213 35.04 -2.69 7.61
CA TYR A 213 35.28 -1.27 7.79
C TYR A 213 33.97 -0.48 7.78
N ASP A 214 33.98 0.65 8.49
CA ASP A 214 32.84 1.56 8.56
C ASP A 214 32.73 2.47 7.33
N ARG A 215 31.49 2.75 6.92
CA ARG A 215 31.13 3.76 5.93
C ARG A 215 29.90 4.54 6.39
N TRP A 216 29.98 5.86 6.22
CA TRP A 216 28.83 6.74 6.31
C TRP A 216 28.22 6.88 4.92
N LEU A 217 26.93 6.54 4.83
CA LEU A 217 26.11 6.73 3.65
C LEU A 217 25.19 7.92 3.91
N VAL A 218 25.09 8.81 2.92
CA VAL A 218 24.25 10.01 2.99
C VAL A 218 23.12 9.87 1.98
N ASN A 219 21.89 10.14 2.43
CA ASN A 219 20.73 10.12 1.56
C ASN A 219 20.74 11.32 0.62
N SER A 220 20.60 11.05 -0.66
CA SER A 220 20.50 12.08 -1.70
C SER A 220 19.17 12.86 -1.69
N ASN A 221 18.16 12.36 -0.96
CA ASN A 221 16.85 13.01 -0.84
C ASN A 221 16.88 14.17 0.17
N LYS A 222 16.87 15.40 -0.34
CA LYS A 222 16.90 16.62 0.50
C LYS A 222 15.60 16.84 1.28
N LEU A 223 14.46 16.32 0.80
CA LEU A 223 13.16 16.50 1.46
C LEU A 223 13.11 15.89 2.85
N LEU A 224 13.92 14.85 3.13
CA LEU A 224 14.04 14.25 4.47
C LEU A 224 14.47 15.27 5.54
N THR A 225 15.13 16.35 5.13
CA THR A 225 15.55 17.44 6.05
C THR A 225 14.80 18.75 5.81
N SER A 226 14.28 18.97 4.61
CA SER A 226 13.67 20.25 4.23
C SER A 226 12.14 20.25 4.22
N TYR A 227 11.49 19.09 4.35
CA TYR A 227 10.03 18.97 4.30
C TYR A 227 9.50 18.12 5.47
N GLU A 228 8.68 18.74 6.31
CA GLU A 228 8.10 18.09 7.48
C GLU A 228 7.25 16.87 7.08
N GLY A 229 7.47 15.75 7.76
CA GLY A 229 6.77 14.49 7.50
C GLY A 229 7.31 13.70 6.31
N CYS A 230 8.38 14.15 5.63
CA CYS A 230 8.99 13.35 4.56
C CYS A 230 9.56 12.03 5.11
N ILE A 231 9.21 10.92 4.46
CA ILE A 231 9.62 9.56 4.82
C ILE A 231 10.38 8.82 3.69
N GLY A 232 10.79 9.54 2.65
CA GLY A 232 11.47 8.94 1.50
C GLY A 232 11.16 9.64 0.17
N VAL A 233 11.44 9.05 -0.99
CA VAL A 233 11.85 7.66 -1.21
C VAL A 233 13.14 7.58 -2.03
N LYS A 234 13.15 8.11 -3.27
CA LYS A 234 14.31 7.96 -4.14
C LYS A 234 14.43 9.06 -5.20
N THR A 235 15.65 9.56 -5.33
CA THR A 235 16.08 10.49 -6.38
C THR A 235 16.62 9.75 -7.61
N GLY A 236 16.65 10.41 -8.76
CA GLY A 236 17.35 9.95 -9.95
C GLY A 236 17.83 11.10 -10.84
N PHE A 237 18.95 10.86 -11.51
CA PHE A 237 19.47 11.76 -12.53
C PHE A 237 20.33 10.98 -13.53
N THR A 238 20.05 11.18 -14.82
CA THR A 238 20.96 10.94 -15.94
C THR A 238 20.79 12.08 -16.94
N ASP A 239 21.68 12.19 -17.92
CA ASP A 239 21.55 13.23 -18.94
C ASP A 239 20.29 13.05 -19.79
N SER A 240 19.86 11.80 -20.01
CA SER A 240 18.64 11.47 -20.77
C SER A 240 17.36 11.63 -19.94
N ALA A 241 17.34 11.15 -18.70
CA ALA A 241 16.17 11.24 -17.81
C ALA A 241 15.95 12.63 -17.23
N ARG A 242 17.02 13.43 -17.14
CA ARG A 242 17.09 14.61 -16.28
C ARG A 242 16.74 14.23 -14.83
N ARG A 243 16.26 15.19 -14.04
CA ARG A 243 15.93 14.98 -12.63
C ARG A 243 14.61 14.20 -12.53
N THR A 244 14.65 13.09 -11.79
CA THR A 244 13.49 12.27 -11.43
C THR A 244 13.42 12.15 -9.92
N LEU A 245 12.22 12.18 -9.36
CA LEU A 245 12.03 12.09 -7.92
C LEU A 245 10.75 11.33 -7.58
N VAL A 246 10.88 10.42 -6.64
CA VAL A 246 9.77 9.80 -5.92
C VAL A 246 9.91 10.19 -4.46
N SER A 247 8.90 10.86 -3.90
CA SER A 247 8.85 11.18 -2.48
C SER A 247 7.60 10.62 -1.82
N ALA A 248 7.70 10.33 -0.54
CA ALA A 248 6.55 10.08 0.31
C ALA A 248 6.62 10.97 1.54
N ALA A 249 5.46 11.41 2.02
CA ALA A 249 5.34 12.14 3.28
C ALA A 249 4.10 11.66 4.05
N GLN A 250 4.20 11.66 5.38
CA GLN A 250 3.12 11.26 6.27
C GLN A 250 2.85 12.35 7.31
N ARG A 251 1.57 12.73 7.45
CA ARG A 251 1.07 13.65 8.48
C ARG A 251 -0.30 13.18 8.95
N ASP A 252 -0.55 13.20 10.26
CA ASP A 252 -1.84 12.83 10.86
C ASP A 252 -2.42 11.48 10.41
N GLY A 253 -1.54 10.51 10.11
CA GLY A 253 -1.93 9.18 9.62
C GLY A 253 -2.24 9.10 8.12
N ILE A 254 -2.11 10.20 7.37
CA ILE A 254 -2.28 10.24 5.91
C ILE A 254 -0.91 10.13 5.25
N THR A 255 -0.77 9.22 4.31
CA THR A 255 0.47 9.04 3.55
C THR A 255 0.26 9.47 2.10
N LEU A 256 1.06 10.42 1.64
CA LEU A 256 1.05 10.89 0.26
C LEU A 256 2.31 10.46 -0.48
N ILE A 257 2.15 10.06 -1.74
CA ILE A 257 3.26 9.70 -2.63
C ILE A 257 3.21 10.62 -3.84
N ALA A 258 4.31 11.32 -4.10
CA ALA A 258 4.49 12.18 -5.27
C ALA A 258 5.60 11.63 -6.16
N VAL A 259 5.38 11.65 -7.48
CA VAL A 259 6.38 11.28 -8.49
C VAL A 259 6.48 12.40 -9.50
N THR A 260 7.71 12.80 -9.84
CA THR A 260 8.00 13.68 -10.97
C THR A 260 9.10 13.10 -11.85
N LEU A 261 8.91 13.20 -13.17
CA LEU A 261 9.85 12.74 -14.18
C LEU A 261 10.22 13.89 -15.10
N ASN A 262 11.53 14.06 -15.34
CA ASN A 262 12.11 15.20 -16.04
C ASN A 262 11.64 16.54 -15.46
N ALA A 263 12.06 16.83 -14.22
CA ALA A 263 11.59 17.94 -13.41
C ALA A 263 12.77 18.80 -12.91
N PRO A 264 13.15 19.88 -13.61
CA PRO A 264 14.30 20.70 -13.22
C PRO A 264 14.15 21.30 -11.81
N ASN A 265 12.92 21.52 -11.33
CA ASN A 265 12.61 22.03 -10.00
C ASN A 265 11.92 20.98 -9.10
N ASP A 266 12.29 19.70 -9.24
CA ASP A 266 11.70 18.55 -8.52
C ASP A 266 11.42 18.78 -7.02
N TRP A 267 12.36 19.34 -6.25
CA TRP A 267 12.13 19.61 -4.81
C TRP A 267 10.96 20.58 -4.55
N GLN A 268 10.87 21.64 -5.35
CA GLN A 268 9.80 22.63 -5.22
C GLN A 268 8.48 22.07 -5.73
N ASP A 269 8.51 21.33 -6.83
CA ASP A 269 7.33 20.65 -7.39
C ASP A 269 6.74 19.67 -6.37
N HIS A 270 7.58 18.86 -5.73
CA HIS A 270 7.13 17.91 -4.70
C HIS A 270 6.60 18.60 -3.45
N THR A 271 7.22 19.68 -3.00
CA THR A 271 6.70 20.49 -1.87
C THR A 271 5.28 20.99 -2.18
N LYS A 272 5.08 21.58 -3.37
CA LYS A 272 3.75 22.05 -3.81
C LYS A 272 2.72 20.93 -3.89
N LEU A 273 3.10 19.79 -4.49
CA LEU A 273 2.21 18.64 -4.65
C LEU A 273 1.81 18.08 -3.27
N LEU A 274 2.77 17.84 -2.38
CA LEU A 274 2.50 17.29 -1.06
C LEU A 274 1.64 18.25 -0.21
N ASP A 275 1.94 19.56 -0.23
CA ASP A 275 1.13 20.57 0.47
C ASP A 275 -0.30 20.62 -0.08
N TYR A 276 -0.45 20.57 -1.40
CA TYR A 276 -1.76 20.45 -2.04
C TYR A 276 -2.50 19.20 -1.57
N GLY A 277 -1.86 18.03 -1.56
CA GLY A 277 -2.51 16.78 -1.14
C GLY A 277 -2.95 16.81 0.32
N PHE A 278 -2.11 17.33 1.22
CA PHE A 278 -2.47 17.47 2.64
C PHE A 278 -3.58 18.51 2.87
N SER A 279 -3.78 19.46 1.96
CA SER A 279 -4.94 20.37 2.00
C SER A 279 -6.25 19.73 1.51
N LYS A 280 -6.17 18.60 0.80
CA LYS A 280 -7.32 17.92 0.18
C LYS A 280 -7.83 16.71 0.96
N VAL A 281 -6.92 15.99 1.61
CA VAL A 281 -7.24 14.74 2.32
C VAL A 281 -7.30 15.00 3.81
N SER A 282 -8.29 14.42 4.49
CA SER A 282 -8.36 14.42 5.95
C SER A 282 -8.80 13.04 6.47
N MET A 283 -8.31 12.65 7.65
CA MET A 283 -8.79 11.45 8.32
C MET A 283 -10.25 11.65 8.75
N SER A 284 -11.15 10.87 8.15
CA SER A 284 -12.59 10.92 8.37
C SER A 284 -13.04 9.73 9.22
N ASP A 285 -13.68 10.03 10.36
CA ASP A 285 -14.37 9.01 11.18
C ASP A 285 -15.53 8.41 10.36
N THR A 286 -15.43 7.13 10.06
CA THR A 286 -16.28 6.38 9.15
C THR A 286 -16.89 5.19 9.86
N SER A 287 -18.22 5.05 9.80
CA SER A 287 -18.95 3.90 10.33
C SER A 287 -20.13 3.56 9.42
N TYR A 288 -20.83 2.48 9.75
CA TYR A 288 -22.04 2.06 9.06
C TYR A 288 -23.25 2.16 10.00
N GLU A 289 -24.37 2.67 9.51
CA GLU A 289 -25.61 2.79 10.27
C GLU A 289 -26.26 1.41 10.45
N THR A 290 -26.23 0.88 11.68
CA THR A 290 -26.67 -0.49 11.99
C THR A 290 -28.06 -0.59 12.59
N SER A 291 -28.82 0.51 12.73
CA SER A 291 -30.14 0.54 13.40
C SER A 291 -31.16 -0.48 12.85
N MET A 292 -31.03 -0.88 11.58
CA MET A 292 -31.89 -1.88 10.94
C MET A 292 -31.31 -3.32 10.97
N LEU A 293 -30.07 -3.50 11.45
CA LEU A 293 -29.41 -4.81 11.50
C LEU A 293 -29.75 -5.53 12.80
N LYS A 294 -30.32 -6.73 12.67
CA LYS A 294 -30.56 -7.66 13.77
C LYS A 294 -30.14 -9.06 13.33
N LEU A 295 -29.44 -9.78 14.20
CA LEU A 295 -28.94 -11.11 13.89
C LEU A 295 -29.73 -12.17 14.67
N PRO A 296 -30.36 -13.14 13.99
CA PRO A 296 -31.10 -14.22 14.67
C PRO A 296 -30.19 -15.04 15.59
N VAL A 297 -30.67 -15.35 16.80
CA VAL A 297 -29.94 -16.21 17.74
C VAL A 297 -30.72 -17.49 18.03
N ILE A 298 -30.03 -18.62 17.97
CA ILE A 298 -30.57 -19.94 18.22
C ILE A 298 -30.26 -20.38 19.66
N SER A 299 -31.23 -21.04 20.30
CA SER A 299 -31.15 -21.57 21.67
C SER A 299 -30.86 -20.51 22.74
N SER A 300 -31.38 -19.31 22.54
CA SER A 300 -31.10 -18.13 23.36
C SER A 300 -32.34 -17.64 24.12
N ASP A 301 -32.13 -16.85 25.17
CA ASP A 301 -33.15 -16.04 25.84
C ASP A 301 -33.69 -14.89 24.97
N LYS A 302 -33.09 -14.67 23.79
CA LYS A 302 -33.48 -13.67 22.80
C LYS A 302 -33.64 -14.28 21.42
N GLU A 303 -34.60 -13.80 20.65
CA GLU A 303 -34.75 -14.19 19.22
C GLU A 303 -33.67 -13.54 18.33
N TYR A 304 -33.20 -12.35 18.71
CA TYR A 304 -32.21 -11.58 17.96
C TYR A 304 -31.25 -10.85 18.91
N VAL A 305 -30.06 -10.53 18.40
CA VAL A 305 -29.15 -9.54 18.99
C VAL A 305 -28.99 -8.35 18.05
N GLY A 306 -28.95 -7.15 18.62
CA GLY A 306 -28.57 -5.94 17.89
C GLY A 306 -27.10 -5.97 17.44
N ILE A 307 -26.79 -5.21 16.39
CA ILE A 307 -25.45 -5.07 15.85
C ILE A 307 -24.99 -3.62 15.96
N GLU A 308 -23.75 -3.40 16.38
CA GLU A 308 -23.06 -2.11 16.36
C GLU A 308 -21.85 -2.16 15.43
N CYS A 309 -21.59 -1.07 14.70
CA CYS A 309 -20.40 -0.97 13.85
C CYS A 309 -19.32 -0.14 14.54
N GLU A 310 -18.10 -0.67 14.58
CA GLU A 310 -16.93 0.09 15.00
C GLU A 310 -16.72 1.30 14.08
N THR A 311 -16.25 2.42 14.65
CA THR A 311 -15.81 3.56 13.85
C THR A 311 -14.34 3.39 13.49
N ILE A 312 -14.04 3.40 12.20
CA ILE A 312 -12.67 3.42 11.68
C ILE A 312 -12.34 4.79 11.10
N LYS A 313 -11.06 5.09 10.91
CA LYS A 313 -10.63 6.32 10.24
C LYS A 313 -10.13 6.01 8.85
N LEU A 314 -10.60 6.76 7.86
CA LEU A 314 -10.18 6.64 6.46
C LEU A 314 -9.66 7.99 5.93
N PRO A 315 -8.56 8.01 5.16
CA PRO A 315 -8.05 9.23 4.54
C PRO A 315 -8.90 9.57 3.31
N LEU A 316 -9.87 10.47 3.46
CA LEU A 316 -10.85 10.78 2.41
C LEU A 316 -10.79 12.26 2.00
N CYS A 317 -11.07 12.52 0.72
CA CYS A 317 -11.44 13.84 0.21
C CYS A 317 -12.96 14.06 0.30
N GLU A 318 -13.41 15.32 0.29
CA GLU A 318 -14.86 15.64 0.30
C GLU A 318 -15.63 14.95 -0.84
N GLU A 319 -15.08 14.94 -2.05
CA GLU A 319 -15.71 14.30 -3.24
C GLU A 319 -15.97 12.79 -3.06
N GLN A 320 -15.22 12.14 -2.18
CA GLN A 320 -15.24 10.69 -2.01
C GLN A 320 -16.21 10.24 -0.92
N LYS A 321 -16.58 11.12 0.00
CA LYS A 321 -17.45 10.79 1.15
C LYS A 321 -18.80 10.23 0.68
N ASP A 322 -19.35 10.81 -0.39
CA ASP A 322 -20.63 10.40 -0.97
C ASP A 322 -20.50 9.22 -1.96
N LYS A 323 -19.27 8.81 -2.30
CA LYS A 323 -18.98 7.71 -3.24
C LYS A 323 -18.59 6.41 -2.51
N LEU A 324 -18.56 6.43 -1.18
CA LEU A 324 -18.16 5.29 -0.36
C LEU A 324 -19.22 4.19 -0.40
N CYS A 325 -18.82 2.99 -0.84
CA CYS A 325 -19.68 1.82 -0.85
C CYS A 325 -19.41 0.96 0.39
N ALA A 326 -20.46 0.58 1.11
CA ALA A 326 -20.37 -0.32 2.27
C ALA A 326 -20.95 -1.71 1.92
N GLN A 327 -20.16 -2.76 2.16
CA GLN A 327 -20.59 -4.15 2.08
C GLN A 327 -20.64 -4.75 3.49
N VAL A 328 -21.84 -5.08 3.93
CA VAL A 328 -22.09 -5.74 5.23
C VAL A 328 -21.92 -7.25 5.07
N ILE A 329 -21.08 -7.85 5.91
CA ILE A 329 -20.83 -9.29 5.96
C ILE A 329 -21.17 -9.79 7.38
N LEU A 330 -22.25 -10.56 7.47
CA LEU A 330 -22.76 -11.17 8.70
C LEU A 330 -23.15 -12.63 8.43
N PRO A 331 -23.06 -13.53 9.42
CA PRO A 331 -23.65 -14.86 9.32
C PRO A 331 -25.19 -14.75 9.24
N LYS A 332 -25.85 -15.84 8.84
CA LYS A 332 -27.33 -15.88 8.78
C LYS A 332 -27.98 -15.93 10.15
N PHE A 333 -27.30 -16.57 11.11
CA PHE A 333 -27.70 -16.71 12.50
C PHE A 333 -26.46 -17.05 13.33
N VAL A 334 -26.59 -16.95 14.65
CA VAL A 334 -25.57 -17.31 15.64
C VAL A 334 -26.21 -18.15 16.74
N TYR A 335 -25.39 -18.83 17.54
CA TYR A 335 -25.88 -19.56 18.72
C TYR A 335 -25.79 -18.67 19.95
N ALA A 336 -26.55 -19.01 20.99
CA ALA A 336 -26.52 -18.35 22.28
C ALA A 336 -25.11 -18.36 22.92
N HIS A 337 -24.98 -17.63 24.05
CA HIS A 337 -23.70 -17.30 24.73
C HIS A 337 -22.90 -16.18 24.07
N ILE A 338 -23.59 -15.23 23.45
CA ILE A 338 -22.97 -14.04 22.86
C ILE A 338 -22.71 -13.03 23.96
N THR A 339 -21.53 -12.41 23.95
CA THR A 339 -21.20 -11.30 24.85
C THR A 339 -21.29 -9.97 24.12
N ALA A 340 -21.83 -8.92 24.76
CA ALA A 340 -21.78 -7.57 24.22
C ALA A 340 -20.32 -7.18 23.86
N GLY A 341 -20.12 -6.63 22.65
CA GLY A 341 -18.81 -6.32 22.10
C GLY A 341 -18.12 -7.49 21.39
N GLU A 342 -18.70 -8.70 21.38
CA GLU A 342 -18.20 -9.83 20.59
C GLU A 342 -18.33 -9.53 19.10
N GLN A 343 -17.30 -9.87 18.31
CA GLN A 343 -17.32 -9.67 16.87
C GLN A 343 -18.22 -10.71 16.19
N LEU A 344 -19.27 -10.24 15.53
CA LEU A 344 -20.24 -11.07 14.80
C LEU A 344 -20.08 -10.98 13.28
N GLY A 345 -19.33 -10.01 12.77
CA GLY A 345 -19.06 -9.84 11.35
C GLY A 345 -18.19 -8.61 11.05
N GLU A 346 -18.34 -8.07 9.85
CA GLU A 346 -17.60 -6.90 9.40
C GLU A 346 -18.34 -6.08 8.33
N VAL A 347 -17.98 -4.81 8.21
CA VAL A 347 -18.32 -3.95 7.07
C VAL A 347 -17.05 -3.66 6.30
N ARG A 348 -17.06 -3.95 4.99
CA ARG A 348 -15.98 -3.55 4.07
C ARG A 348 -16.38 -2.27 3.36
N PHE A 349 -15.57 -1.24 3.53
CA PHE A 349 -15.73 0.02 2.81
C PHE A 349 -14.87 0.01 1.55
N SER A 350 -15.44 0.44 0.43
CA SER A 350 -14.76 0.46 -0.85
C SER A 350 -14.99 1.75 -1.64
N LEU A 351 -13.97 2.13 -2.40
CA LEU A 351 -14.03 3.20 -3.40
C LEU A 351 -13.60 2.63 -4.76
N ASN A 352 -14.39 2.89 -5.79
CA ASN A 352 -14.11 2.42 -7.17
C ASN A 352 -13.88 0.89 -7.25
N GLY A 353 -14.53 0.12 -6.39
CA GLY A 353 -14.38 -1.34 -6.31
C GLY A 353 -13.19 -1.83 -5.48
N ASN A 354 -12.31 -0.94 -4.99
CA ASN A 354 -11.19 -1.30 -4.12
C ASN A 354 -11.61 -1.15 -2.66
N ILE A 355 -11.35 -2.17 -1.85
CA ILE A 355 -11.56 -2.11 -0.39
C ILE A 355 -10.50 -1.15 0.19
N ILE A 356 -10.95 -0.13 0.91
CA ILE A 356 -10.09 0.88 1.54
C ILE A 356 -10.13 0.82 3.07
N GLY A 357 -11.01 0.00 3.65
CA GLY A 357 -11.12 -0.18 5.09
C GLY A 357 -12.10 -1.26 5.47
N THR A 358 -11.92 -1.84 6.66
CA THR A 358 -12.83 -2.82 7.24
C THR A 358 -13.10 -2.44 8.69
N ALA A 359 -14.38 -2.33 9.05
CA ALA A 359 -14.82 -2.11 10.42
C ALA A 359 -15.48 -3.37 10.97
N LYS A 360 -15.29 -3.65 12.25
CA LYS A 360 -15.93 -4.79 12.91
C LYS A 360 -17.40 -4.51 13.16
N LEU A 361 -18.23 -5.53 13.00
CA LEU A 361 -19.59 -5.55 13.49
C LEU A 361 -19.64 -6.35 14.79
N LEU A 362 -20.08 -5.69 15.85
CA LEU A 362 -20.06 -6.19 17.22
C LEU A 362 -21.48 -6.43 17.73
N ALA A 363 -21.65 -7.38 18.65
CA ALA A 363 -22.89 -7.59 19.37
C ALA A 363 -23.21 -6.36 20.24
N ALA A 364 -24.36 -5.73 20.03
CA ALA A 364 -24.80 -4.59 20.84
C ALA A 364 -25.14 -5.00 22.29
N GLU A 365 -25.44 -6.28 22.50
CA GLU A 365 -25.94 -6.82 23.75
C GLU A 365 -25.56 -8.30 23.90
N SER A 366 -25.44 -8.77 25.14
CA SER A 366 -25.24 -10.18 25.44
C SER A 366 -26.54 -10.98 25.32
N CYS A 367 -26.44 -12.27 25.06
CA CYS A 367 -27.53 -13.23 25.21
C CYS A 367 -27.04 -14.55 25.81
N THR A 368 -27.89 -15.22 26.58
CA THR A 368 -27.55 -16.46 27.30
C THR A 368 -28.31 -17.64 26.70
N ALA A 369 -27.79 -18.85 26.88
CA ALA A 369 -28.54 -20.02 26.44
C ALA A 369 -29.80 -20.19 27.27
N GLN A 370 -30.90 -20.48 26.59
CA GLN A 370 -32.14 -20.90 27.20
C GLN A 370 -32.45 -22.33 26.74
N GLU A 371 -32.58 -23.26 27.69
CA GLU A 371 -33.11 -24.58 27.41
C GLU A 371 -34.55 -24.43 26.90
N GLN A 372 -34.80 -24.87 25.66
CA GLN A 372 -36.17 -25.06 25.21
C GLN A 372 -36.70 -26.30 25.90
N ASN A 373 -37.42 -26.10 27.02
CA ASN A 373 -38.31 -27.11 27.59
C ASN A 373 -39.49 -27.32 26.64
N ASN A 374 -39.23 -28.01 25.53
CA ASN A 374 -40.29 -28.64 24.78
C ASN A 374 -40.77 -29.82 25.63
N ASP A 375 -41.79 -29.57 26.45
CA ASP A 375 -42.51 -30.66 27.12
C ASP A 375 -42.83 -31.71 26.04
N PHE A 376 -42.48 -32.96 26.31
CA PHE A 376 -42.64 -34.09 25.40
C PHE A 376 -44.06 -34.14 24.83
N PHE A 377 -45.06 -33.76 25.64
CA PHE A 377 -46.45 -33.65 25.23
C PHE A 377 -46.72 -32.52 24.23
N THR A 378 -45.99 -31.40 24.30
CA THR A 378 -46.11 -30.29 23.34
C THR A 378 -45.55 -30.69 21.96
N VAL A 379 -44.49 -31.48 21.92
CA VAL A 379 -43.93 -32.01 20.66
C VAL A 379 -44.88 -33.02 20.03
N ILE A 380 -45.39 -33.96 20.82
CA ILE A 380 -46.37 -34.96 20.37
C ILE A 380 -47.67 -34.27 19.91
N TYR A 381 -48.16 -33.29 20.67
CA TYR A 381 -49.37 -32.56 20.31
C TYR A 381 -49.23 -31.82 18.98
N LYS A 382 -48.11 -31.10 18.77
CA LYS A 382 -47.84 -30.44 17.48
C LYS A 382 -47.70 -31.43 16.33
N PHE A 383 -47.09 -32.59 16.56
CA PHE A 383 -46.96 -33.65 15.57
C PHE A 383 -48.33 -34.25 15.19
N ILE A 384 -49.17 -34.61 16.18
CA ILE A 384 -50.52 -35.15 15.95
C ILE A 384 -51.43 -34.11 15.28
N ALA A 385 -51.39 -32.85 15.72
CA ALA A 385 -52.16 -31.77 15.11
C ALA A 385 -51.79 -31.55 13.63
N SER A 386 -50.52 -31.71 13.26
CA SER A 386 -50.06 -31.60 11.87
C SER A 386 -50.54 -32.74 10.96
N LEU A 387 -50.81 -33.93 11.54
CA LEU A 387 -51.34 -35.09 10.82
C LEU A 387 -52.86 -35.05 10.61
N LEU A 388 -53.57 -34.27 11.42
CA LEU A 388 -55.03 -34.12 11.37
C LEU A 388 -55.49 -32.89 10.56
N ALA A 389 -54.55 -32.09 10.04
CA ALA A 389 -54.83 -30.88 9.27
C ALA A 389 -55.02 -31.13 7.75
N TRP A 390 -55.46 -32.33 7.36
CA TRP A 390 -55.83 -32.71 5.98
C TRP A 390 -57.31 -33.03 5.86
#